data_AF-A0A7C3U7D1-F1
#
_entry.id   AF-A0A7C3U7D1-F1
#
_cell.length_a   1.000
_cell.length_b   1.000
_cell.length_c   1.000
_cell.angle_alpha   90.00
_cell.angle_beta   90.00
_cell.angle_gamma   90.00
#
_symmetry.space_group_name_H-M   'P 1'
#
loop_
_entity.id
_entity.type
_entity.pdbx_description
1 polymer ?
#
loop_
_entity_poly.entity_id
_entity_poly.type
_entity_poly.pdbx_seq_one_letter_code
_entity_poly.pdbx_strand_id
1 'polypeptide(L)'
;ALGTQTTPSNQVLLGLALFLTILIMQPVGVQIYEQAWAPLEKNQITLAEAFDRGAKPLETFLLRFARDKDIRLFLEISHTPATRTPADLDLKILIPAYILSELKAGFQIGGNYHLHPFGQFQDG
;
A
#
# COMPACT_ATOMS: atom_id res chain seq x y z
N ALA A 1 -12.94 -9.92 -36.34
CA ALA A 1 -12.54 -8.54 -36.00
C ALA A 1 -12.80 -8.31 -34.52
N LEU A 2 -11.78 -8.46 -33.67
CA LEU A 2 -11.83 -8.06 -32.27
C LEU A 2 -10.53 -7.33 -31.95
N GLY A 3 -10.64 -6.01 -32.00
CA GLY A 3 -9.77 -4.99 -31.41
C GLY A 3 -8.28 -5.30 -31.38
N THR A 4 -7.54 -4.58 -32.22
CA THR A 4 -6.19 -4.13 -31.86
C THR A 4 -6.10 -3.90 -30.35
N GLN A 5 -5.25 -4.66 -29.66
CA GLN A 5 -4.87 -4.38 -28.26
C GLN A 5 -4.17 -3.03 -28.25
N THR A 6 -4.93 -1.94 -28.24
CA THR A 6 -4.38 -0.66 -27.81
C THR A 6 -4.29 -0.76 -26.30
N THR A 7 -3.17 -1.30 -25.83
CA THR A 7 -2.76 -1.10 -24.44
C THR A 7 -2.98 0.38 -24.15
N PRO A 8 -3.78 0.73 -23.12
CA PRO A 8 -4.01 2.12 -22.78
C PRO A 8 -2.68 2.85 -22.71
N SER A 9 -2.61 4.10 -23.19
CA SER A 9 -1.34 4.82 -23.20
C SER A 9 -0.76 4.88 -21.79
N ASN A 10 0.58 4.87 -21.67
CA ASN A 10 1.24 4.89 -20.36
C ASN A 10 0.75 6.06 -19.48
N GLN A 11 0.43 7.21 -20.09
CA GLN A 11 -0.11 8.38 -19.39
C GLN A 11 -1.52 8.13 -18.83
N VAL A 12 -2.39 7.45 -19.57
CA VAL A 12 -3.73 7.10 -19.09
C VAL A 12 -3.64 6.11 -17.93
N LEU A 13 -2.75 5.13 -18.01
CA LEU A 13 -2.50 4.18 -16.92
C LEU A 13 -1.97 4.86 -15.67
N LEU A 14 -0.99 5.75 -15.81
CA LEU A 14 -0.46 6.55 -14.71
C LEU A 14 -1.55 7.43 -14.07
N GLY A 15 -2.37 8.08 -14.89
CA GLY A 15 -3.49 8.91 -14.41
C GLY A 15 -4.50 8.08 -13.63
N LEU A 16 -4.89 6.91 -14.14
CA LEU A 16 -5.80 6.00 -13.44
C LEU A 16 -5.20 5.48 -12.14
N ALA A 17 -3.93 5.05 -12.15
CA ALA A 17 -3.25 4.55 -10.96
C ALA A 17 -3.15 5.62 -9.87
N LEU A 18 -2.82 6.86 -10.24
CA LEU A 18 -2.77 7.98 -9.31
C LEU A 18 -4.16 8.31 -8.74
N PHE A 19 -5.18 8.34 -9.59
CA PHE A 19 -6.55 8.60 -9.15
C PHE A 19 -7.05 7.54 -8.18
N LEU A 20 -6.84 6.26 -8.48
CA LEU A 20 -7.17 5.16 -7.57
C LEU A 20 -6.36 5.24 -6.27
N THR A 21 -5.09 5.62 -6.34
CA THR A 21 -4.25 5.81 -5.14
C THR A 21 -4.86 6.88 -4.24
N ILE A 22 -5.21 8.05 -4.77
CA ILE A 22 -5.83 9.14 -4.01
C ILE A 22 -7.15 8.69 -3.40
N LEU A 23 -8.00 8.01 -4.19
CA LEU A 23 -9.31 7.52 -3.75
C LEU A 23 -9.19 6.51 -2.60
N ILE A 24 -8.23 5.58 -2.67
CA ILE A 24 -8.00 4.56 -1.64
C ILE A 24 -7.33 5.17 -0.40
N MET A 25 -6.42 6.15 -0.59
CA MET A 25 -5.66 6.79 0.49
C MET A 25 -6.41 7.93 1.19
N GLN A 26 -7.56 8.37 0.68
CA GLN A 26 -8.39 9.42 1.28
C GLN A 26 -8.56 9.27 2.81
N PRO A 27 -9.00 8.12 3.37
CA PRO A 27 -9.18 7.98 4.83
C PRO A 27 -7.88 8.15 5.62
N VAL A 28 -6.73 7.74 5.07
CA VAL A 28 -5.42 7.93 5.70
C VAL A 28 -5.06 9.41 5.71
N GLY A 29 -5.27 10.11 4.59
CA GLY A 29 -5.02 11.55 4.49
C GLY A 29 -5.87 12.37 5.46
N VAL A 30 -7.15 12.02 5.63
CA VAL A 30 -8.04 12.68 6.61
C VAL A 30 -7.52 12.49 8.04
N GLN A 31 -7.13 11.27 8.42
CA GLN A 31 -6.59 10.99 9.75
C GLN A 31 -5.29 11.75 10.01
N ILE A 32 -4.37 11.80 9.04
CA ILE A 32 -3.13 12.57 9.15
C ILE A 32 -3.45 14.06 9.34
N TYR A 33 -4.41 14.59 8.59
CA TYR A 33 -4.80 15.98 8.71
C TYR A 33 -5.34 16.30 10.11
N GLU A 34 -6.28 15.49 10.61
CA GLU A 34 -6.92 15.71 11.91
C GLU A 34 -5.99 15.51 13.10
N GLN A 35 -5.10 14.49 13.03
CA GLN A 35 -4.28 14.06 14.16
C GLN A 35 -2.92 14.75 14.22
N ALA A 36 -2.39 15.19 13.08
CA ALA A 36 -1.06 15.79 12.98
C ALA A 36 -1.08 17.22 12.44
N TRP A 37 -1.65 17.45 11.26
CA TRP A 37 -1.56 18.76 10.61
C TRP A 37 -2.35 19.86 11.34
N ALA A 38 -3.64 19.64 11.60
CA ALA A 38 -4.50 20.65 12.23
C ALA A 38 -4.04 21.03 13.66
N PRO A 39 -3.57 20.10 14.51
CA PRO A 39 -3.00 20.45 15.81
C PRO A 39 -1.64 21.17 15.68
N LEU A 40 -0.81 20.82 14.70
CA LEU A 40 0.47 21.50 14.45
C LEU A 40 0.26 22.96 14.04
N GLU A 41 -0.68 23.22 13.12
CA GLU A 41 -1.04 24.57 12.68
C GLU A 41 -1.57 25.44 13.84
N LYS A 42 -2.28 24.80 14.78
CA LYS A 42 -2.76 25.44 16.02
C LYS A 42 -1.68 25.56 17.10
N ASN A 43 -0.43 25.19 16.82
CA ASN A 43 0.69 25.13 17.78
C ASN A 43 0.38 24.28 19.03
N GLN A 44 -0.49 23.28 18.91
CA GLN A 44 -0.87 22.39 20.01
C GLN A 44 0.12 21.24 20.19
N ILE A 45 0.88 20.92 19.14
CA ILE A 45 1.91 19.88 19.13
C ILE A 45 3.16 20.40 18.43
N THR A 46 4.30 19.77 18.72
CA THR A 46 5.55 20.04 18.02
C THR A 46 5.57 19.36 16.65
N LEU A 47 6.49 19.78 15.78
CA LEU A 47 6.69 19.11 14.48
C LEU A 47 7.06 17.63 14.62
N ALA A 48 7.87 17.28 15.62
CA ALA A 48 8.24 15.89 15.91
C ALA A 48 7.01 15.06 16.30
N GLU A 49 6.17 15.61 17.17
CA GLU A 49 4.94 14.92 17.59
C GLU A 49 3.90 14.84 16.47
N ALA A 50 3.84 15.84 15.58
CA ALA A 50 3.05 15.78 14.37
C ALA A 50 3.52 14.64 13.45
N PHE A 51 4.83 14.45 13.31
CA PHE A 51 5.37 13.33 12.54
C PHE A 51 4.97 11.98 13.14
N ASP A 52 5.15 11.79 14.45
CA ASP A 52 4.78 10.54 15.14
C ASP A 52 3.27 10.26 15.05
N ARG A 53 2.43 11.28 15.19
CA ARG A 53 0.97 11.14 15.04
C ARG A 53 0.56 10.87 13.60
N GLY A 54 1.22 11.52 12.64
CA GLY A 54 0.96 11.33 11.21
C GLY A 54 1.44 9.99 10.66
N ALA A 55 2.46 9.39 11.28
CA ALA A 55 2.95 8.07 10.92
C ALA A 55 1.94 6.95 11.25
N LYS A 56 1.23 7.04 12.37
CA LYS A 56 0.33 5.96 12.85
C LYS A 56 -0.78 5.55 11.87
N PRO A 57 -1.53 6.47 11.23
CA PRO A 57 -2.51 6.11 10.20
C PRO A 57 -1.85 5.39 9.01
N LEU A 58 -0.65 5.82 8.62
CA LEU A 58 0.11 5.22 7.53
C LEU A 58 0.58 3.81 7.90
N GLU A 59 1.15 3.62 9.09
CA GLU A 59 1.55 2.30 9.60
C GLU A 59 0.36 1.34 9.62
N THR A 60 -0.77 1.79 10.16
CA THR A 60 -2.01 1.00 10.20
C THR A 60 -2.46 0.58 8.80
N PHE A 61 -2.39 1.50 7.84
CA PHE A 61 -2.72 1.19 6.44
C PHE A 61 -1.76 0.16 5.86
N LEU A 62 -0.45 0.36 6.01
CA LEU A 62 0.56 -0.53 5.44
C LEU A 62 0.47 -1.93 6.05
N LEU A 63 0.25 -2.06 7.36
CA LEU A 63 0.08 -3.35 8.05
C LEU A 63 -1.10 -4.17 7.52
N ARG A 64 -2.14 -3.52 7.01
CA ARG A 64 -3.31 -4.20 6.46
C ARG A 64 -3.00 -5.00 5.19
N PHE A 65 -2.02 -4.53 4.40
CA PHE A 65 -1.69 -5.08 3.09
C PHE A 65 -0.31 -5.75 3.07
N ALA A 66 0.58 -5.39 3.98
CA ALA A 66 1.85 -6.05 4.19
C ALA A 66 1.62 -7.46 4.74
N ARG A 67 2.18 -8.47 4.07
CA ARG A 67 2.06 -9.86 4.53
C ARG A 67 3.09 -10.14 5.61
N ASP A 68 2.68 -10.86 6.66
CA ASP A 68 3.54 -11.24 7.78
C ASP A 68 4.88 -11.85 7.34
N LYS A 69 4.86 -12.69 6.30
CA LYS A 69 6.07 -13.32 5.75
C LYS A 69 7.07 -12.31 5.18
N ASP A 70 6.58 -11.25 4.54
CA ASP A 70 7.43 -10.22 3.94
C ASP A 70 7.93 -9.26 5.02
N ILE A 71 7.11 -8.96 6.04
CA ILE A 71 7.54 -8.22 7.23
C ILE A 71 8.68 -8.95 7.95
N ARG A 72 8.52 -10.26 8.21
CA ARG A 72 9.54 -11.11 8.85
C ARG A 72 10.85 -11.12 8.07
N LEU A 73 10.76 -11.23 6.74
CA LEU A 73 11.93 -11.17 5.86
C LEU A 73 12.73 -9.87 6.07
N PHE A 74 12.07 -8.71 6.11
CA PHE A 74 12.76 -7.43 6.31
C PHE A 74 13.26 -7.22 7.75
N LEU A 75 12.58 -7.80 8.75
CA LEU A 75 13.10 -7.84 10.13
C LEU A 75 14.40 -8.63 10.22
N GLU A 76 14.45 -9.81 9.58
CA GLU A 76 15.66 -10.66 9.52
C GLU A 76 16.81 -9.94 8.80
N ILE A 77 16.55 -9.34 7.63
CA ILE A 77 17.56 -8.60 6.85
C ILE A 77 18.11 -7.42 7.64
N SER A 78 17.25 -6.67 8.31
CA SER A 78 17.65 -5.49 9.08
C SER A 78 18.32 -5.82 10.42
N HIS A 79 18.38 -7.10 10.82
CA HIS A 79 18.81 -7.53 12.14
C HIS A 79 18.06 -6.82 13.29
N THR A 80 16.84 -6.35 13.00
CA THR A 80 16.00 -5.68 13.98
C THR A 80 15.34 -6.75 14.85
N PRO A 81 15.40 -6.65 16.19
CA PRO A 81 14.72 -7.61 17.05
C PRO A 81 13.22 -7.62 16.73
N ALA A 82 12.62 -8.81 16.74
CA ALA A 82 11.18 -8.96 16.51
C ALA A 82 10.41 -8.05 17.47
N THR A 83 9.61 -7.14 16.92
CA THR A 83 8.82 -6.22 17.72
C THR A 83 7.74 -6.99 18.48
N ARG A 84 7.40 -6.55 19.69
CA ARG A 84 6.40 -7.22 20.54
C ARG A 84 4.99 -7.05 19.99
N THR A 85 4.76 -5.99 19.23
CA THR A 85 3.49 -5.69 18.58
C THR A 85 3.70 -5.26 17.13
N PRO A 86 2.75 -5.55 16.22
CA PRO A 86 2.77 -5.02 14.85
C PRO A 86 2.78 -3.48 14.79
N ALA A 87 2.27 -2.82 15.82
CA ALA A 87 2.20 -1.36 15.92
C ALA A 87 3.53 -0.68 16.31
N ASP A 88 4.55 -1.44 16.73
CA ASP A 88 5.89 -0.92 17.03
C ASP A 88 6.87 -1.06 15.86
N LEU A 89 6.39 -1.44 14.66
CA LEU A 89 7.25 -1.67 13.50
C LEU A 89 7.69 -0.35 12.88
N ASP A 90 9.01 -0.11 12.79
CA ASP A 90 9.57 1.05 12.09
C ASP A 90 9.11 1.05 10.62
N LEU A 91 8.64 2.22 10.15
CA LEU A 91 8.28 2.47 8.75
C LEU A 91 9.38 2.03 7.77
N LYS A 92 10.66 2.06 8.17
CA LYS A 92 11.79 1.56 7.36
C LYS A 92 11.71 0.08 7.02
N ILE A 93 11.03 -0.72 7.85
CA ILE A 93 10.77 -2.15 7.62
C ILE A 93 9.43 -2.32 6.92
N LEU A 94 8.42 -1.59 7.36
CA LEU A 94 7.06 -1.76 6.93
C LEU A 94 6.83 -1.31 5.48
N ILE A 95 7.43 -0.20 5.05
CA ILE A 95 7.33 0.31 3.68
C ILE A 95 7.86 -0.71 2.65
N PRO A 96 9.11 -1.20 2.74
CA PRO A 96 9.60 -2.16 1.76
C PRO A 96 8.86 -3.51 1.82
N ALA A 97 8.41 -3.95 3.00
CA ALA A 97 7.58 -5.15 3.15
C ALA A 97 6.22 -5.02 2.44
N TYR A 98 5.56 -3.87 2.57
CA TYR A 98 4.32 -3.55 1.85
C TYR A 98 4.53 -3.55 0.33
N ILE A 99 5.57 -2.86 -0.16
CA ILE A 99 5.86 -2.79 -1.61
C ILE A 99 6.06 -4.19 -2.19
N LEU A 100 6.83 -5.05 -1.50
CA LEU A 100 7.02 -6.43 -1.90
C LEU A 100 5.71 -7.25 -1.84
N SER A 101 4.85 -6.96 -0.86
CA SER A 101 3.55 -7.60 -0.71
C SER A 101 2.64 -7.33 -1.90
N GLU A 102 2.45 -6.04 -2.20
CA GLU A 102 1.61 -5.55 -3.29
C GLU A 102 2.16 -5.93 -4.66
N LEU A 103 3.48 -5.89 -4.86
CA LEU A 103 4.08 -6.31 -6.12
C LEU A 103 3.77 -7.77 -6.44
N LYS A 104 3.91 -8.68 -5.46
CA LYS A 104 3.53 -10.09 -5.66
C LYS A 104 2.02 -10.24 -5.86
N ALA A 105 1.18 -9.46 -5.18
CA ALA A 105 -0.26 -9.48 -5.41
C ALA A 105 -0.62 -9.04 -6.83
N GLY A 106 -0.01 -7.96 -7.33
CA GLY A 106 -0.15 -7.49 -8.71
C GLY A 106 0.28 -8.53 -9.74
N PHE A 107 1.42 -9.21 -9.51
CA PHE A 107 1.86 -10.32 -10.36
C PHE A 107 0.90 -11.51 -10.31
N GLN A 108 0.32 -11.84 -9.14
CA GLN A 108 -0.67 -12.91 -9.02
C GLN A 108 -1.97 -12.60 -9.76
N ILE A 109 -2.47 -11.37 -9.65
CA ILE A 109 -3.69 -10.94 -10.36
C ILE A 109 -3.45 -10.97 -11.88
N GLY A 110 -2.30 -10.44 -12.33
CA GLY A 110 -1.92 -10.47 -13.75
C GLY A 110 -1.69 -11.89 -14.28
N GLY A 111 -1.05 -12.76 -13.49
CA GLY A 111 -0.81 -14.16 -13.83
C GLY A 111 -2.08 -15.00 -13.86
N ASN A 112 -2.99 -14.82 -12.90
CA ASN A 112 -4.28 -15.52 -12.88
C ASN A 112 -5.14 -15.14 -14.10
N TYR A 113 -5.15 -13.87 -14.49
CA TYR A 113 -5.83 -13.42 -15.71
C TYR A 113 -5.20 -14.03 -16.99
N HIS A 114 -3.89 -14.31 -16.99
CA HIS A 114 -3.21 -14.94 -18.12
C HIS A 114 -3.38 -16.47 -18.17
N LEU A 115 -3.52 -17.15 -17.02
CA LEU A 115 -3.51 -18.61 -16.89
C LEU A 115 -4.91 -19.26 -16.82
N HIS A 116 -5.99 -18.50 -16.67
CA HIS A 116 -7.35 -18.97 -16.90
C HIS A 116 -7.86 -18.44 -18.26
N PRO A 117 -7.56 -19.10 -19.39
CA PRO A 117 -8.24 -18.80 -20.64
C PRO A 117 -9.72 -19.13 -20.47
N PHE A 118 -10.56 -18.41 -21.21
CA PHE A 118 -12.01 -18.53 -21.35
C PHE A 118 -12.52 -19.95 -21.68
N GLY A 119 -12.36 -20.92 -20.77
CA GLY A 119 -12.69 -22.33 -20.97
C GLY A 119 -14.03 -22.76 -20.38
N GLN A 120 -14.98 -21.84 -20.15
CA GLN A 120 -16.28 -22.16 -19.53
C GLN A 120 -17.49 -21.64 -20.33
N PHE A 121 -17.32 -21.33 -21.63
CA PHE A 121 -18.42 -20.89 -22.50
C PHE A 121 -18.68 -21.82 -23.69
N GLN A 122 -18.34 -23.11 -23.58
CA GLN A 122 -18.55 -24.06 -24.68
C GLN A 122 -19.30 -25.35 -24.31
N ASP A 123 -19.88 -25.45 -23.11
CA ASP A 123 -20.78 -26.55 -22.74
C ASP A 123 -22.17 -25.99 -22.41
N GLY A 124 -23.02 -25.93 -23.44
CA GLY A 124 -24.44 -25.58 -23.39
C GLY A 124 -25.14 -25.98 -24.67
#